data_AF-A0A528TMB5-F1
#
_entry.id   AF-A0A528TMB5-F1
#
_cell.length_a   1.000
_cell.length_b   1.000
_cell.length_c   1.000
_cell.angle_alpha   90.00
_cell.angle_beta   90.00
_cell.angle_gamma   90.00
#
_symmetry.space_group_name_H-M   'P 1'
#
loop_
_entity.id
_entity.type
_entity.pdbx_description
1 polymer ?
#
loop_
_entity_poly.entity_id
_entity_poly.type
_entity_poly.pdbx_seq_one_letter_code
_entity_poly.pdbx_strand_id
1 'polypeptide(L)' 'THLVIHGLLHLLGHDHETDAEAEEMEAIERAALARLAIPDPYA' A
#
# COMPACT_ATOMS: atom_id res chain seq x y z
N THR A 1 3.80 9.35 -4.87
CA THR A 1 3.94 9.12 -3.42
C THR A 1 3.50 7.73 -2.99
N HIS A 2 2.38 7.22 -3.51
CA HIS A 2 1.99 5.81 -3.37
C HIS A 2 3.15 4.84 -3.67
N LEU A 3 3.88 5.01 -4.78
CA LEU A 3 5.02 4.14 -5.13
C LEU A 3 6.18 4.11 -4.10
N VAL A 4 6.36 5.15 -3.29
CA VAL A 4 7.39 5.16 -2.23
C VAL A 4 6.94 4.29 -1.06
N ILE A 5 5.67 4.38 -0.68
CA ILE A 5 5.08 3.52 0.36
C ILE A 5 5.02 2.08 -0.14
N HIS A 6 4.57 1.87 -1.37
CA HIS A 6 4.54 0.56 -2.04
C HIS A 6 5.92 -0.12 -2.03
N GLY A 7 6.96 0.60 -2.49
CA GLY A 7 8.33 0.09 -2.47
C GLY A 7 8.85 -0.20 -1.05
N LEU A 8 8.49 0.63 -0.06
CA LEU A 8 8.83 0.37 1.34
C LEU A 8 8.12 -0.89 1.88
N LEU A 9 6.87 -1.11 1.53
CA LEU A 9 6.12 -2.29 1.95
C LEU A 9 6.75 -3.58 1.38
N HIS A 10 7.21 -3.56 0.13
CA HIS A 10 8.01 -4.64 -0.43
C HIS A 10 9.31 -4.88 0.34
N LEU A 11 10.04 -3.82 0.71
CA LEU A 11 11.25 -3.95 1.52
C LEU A 11 10.99 -4.49 2.93
N LEU A 12 9.78 -4.32 3.45
CA LEU A 12 9.32 -4.87 4.73
C LEU A 12 8.77 -6.30 4.61
N GLY A 13 8.73 -6.86 3.40
CA GLY A 13 8.30 -8.23 3.13
C GLY A 13 6.80 -8.39 2.85
N HIS A 14 6.07 -7.30 2.61
CA HIS A 14 4.74 -7.40 2.02
C HIS A 14 4.85 -7.69 0.52
N ASP A 15 3.91 -8.46 0.00
CA ASP A 15 3.79 -8.74 -1.42
C ASP A 15 2.32 -8.68 -1.87
N HIS A 16 2.07 -8.94 -3.14
CA HIS A 16 0.76 -8.86 -3.78
C HIS A 16 0.65 -9.86 -4.95
N GLU A 17 1.31 -11.02 -4.84
CA GLU A 17 1.25 -12.06 -5.88
C GLU A 17 -0.13 -12.73 -5.94
N THR A 18 -0.85 -12.76 -4.81
CA THR A 18 -2.22 -13.23 -4.70
C THR A 18 -3.19 -12.09 -4.35
N ASP A 19 -4.46 -12.28 -4.68
CA ASP A 19 -5.52 -11.29 -4.37
C ASP A 19 -5.61 -10.99 -2.86
N ALA A 20 -5.37 -12.00 -2.01
CA ALA A 20 -5.39 -11.84 -0.56
C ALA A 20 -4.22 -10.99 -0.06
N GLU A 21 -3.01 -11.24 -0.56
CA GLU A 21 -1.83 -10.44 -0.23
C GLU A 21 -1.97 -9.01 -0.75
N ALA A 22 -2.51 -8.84 -1.96
CA ALA A 22 -2.81 -7.54 -2.52
C ALA A 22 -3.79 -6.76 -1.61
N GLU A 23 -4.90 -7.37 -1.21
CA GLU A 23 -5.88 -6.69 -0.34
C GLU A 23 -5.27 -6.26 1.00
N GLU A 24 -4.41 -7.08 1.60
CA GLU A 24 -3.67 -6.74 2.81
C GLU A 24 -2.69 -5.57 2.60
N MET A 25 -1.86 -5.63 1.54
CA MET A 25 -0.89 -4.59 1.23
C MET A 25 -1.57 -3.25 0.90
N GLU A 26 -2.61 -3.27 0.07
CA GLU A 26 -3.39 -2.10 -0.30
C GLU A 26 -4.08 -1.43 0.90
N ALA A 27 -4.57 -2.22 1.86
CA ALA A 27 -5.17 -1.66 3.08
C ALA A 27 -4.14 -0.86 3.90
N ILE A 28 -2.90 -1.34 3.98
CA ILE A 28 -1.80 -0.64 4.64
C ILE A 28 -1.44 0.64 3.87
N GLU A 29 -1.39 0.57 2.54
CA GLU A 29 -1.11 1.73 1.70
C GLU A 29 -2.16 2.84 1.85
N ARG A 30 -3.45 2.48 1.78
CA ARG A 30 -4.57 3.42 2.01
C ARG A 30 -4.45 4.10 3.37
N ALA A 31 -4.18 3.32 4.42
CA ALA A 31 -4.02 3.85 5.78
C ALA A 31 -2.79 4.79 5.89
N ALA A 32 -1.67 4.46 5.26
CA ALA A 32 -0.47 5.28 5.27
C ALA A 32 -0.66 6.60 4.50
N LEU A 33 -1.28 6.54 3.31
CA LEU A 33 -1.55 7.71 2.48
C LEU A 33 -2.55 8.67 3.13
N ALA A 34 -3.61 8.14 3.75
CA ALA A 34 -4.59 8.93 4.47
C ALA A 34 -3.96 9.75 5.61
N ARG A 35 -2.99 9.18 6.34
CA ARG A 35 -2.23 9.89 7.40
C ARG A 35 -1.38 11.04 6.87
N LEU A 36 -1.06 11.01 5.58
CA LEU A 36 -0.31 12.07 4.87
C LEU A 36 -1.24 13.04 4.13
N ALA A 37 -2.56 12.93 4.29
CA ALA A 37 -3.57 13.65 3.52
C ALA A 37 -3.43 13.48 2.00
N ILE A 38 -2.99 12.28 1.58
CA ILE A 38 -2.87 11.91 0.17
C ILE A 38 -4.07 11.03 -0.21
N PRO A 39 -4.72 11.29 -1.35
CA PRO A 39 -5.87 10.50 -1.81
C PRO A 39 -5.53 9.02 -2.02
N ASP A 40 -6.56 8.19 -1.89
CA ASP A 40 -6.52 6.76 -2.19
C ASP A 40 -6.16 6.53 -3.67
N PRO A 41 -5.10 5.77 -3.99
CA PRO A 41 -4.68 5.51 -5.35
C PRO A 41 -5.55 4.46 -6.07
N TYR A 42 -6.46 3.79 -5.35
CA TYR A 42 -7.33 2.73 -5.86
C TYR A 42 -8.79 3.18 -6.10
N ALA A 43 -9.07 4.49 -5.94
CA ALA A 43 -10.41 5.09 -6.06
C ALA A 43 -10.81 5.45 -7.51
#